data_AF-A0A1V2NT61-F1
#
_entry.id   AF-A0A1V2NT61-F1
#
_cell.length_a   1.000
_cell.length_b   1.000
_cell.length_c   1.000
_cell.angle_alpha   90.00
_cell.angle_beta   90.00
_cell.angle_gamma   90.00
#
_symmetry.space_group_name_H-M   'P 1'
#
loop_
_entity.id
_entity.type
_entity.pdbx_description
1 polymer ?
#
loop_
_entity_poly.entity_id
_entity_poly.type
_entity_poly.pdbx_seq_one_letter_code
_entity_poly.pdbx_strand_id
1 'polypeptide(L)'
;MRRGALLLTGVAVAAVVVGANTLISRAGSDPETPVAAEHAGWRWETYRNVQLQVPDDWAQDLYAGVKFCGADWTEQKAVVRRPGDFITVEQPECPTEVRPTRHVAPSVMFAGDRPEVIRFADGWTKETRRIGEQLVTVTSADDALRAKIFSTAGVVTSVDGYGCDPASPLARDEVLRPAASGGLTSVGKVKSVSVCRYSGGAPIYREDGTPYPPKALGMEASSRLTGAVAERFVRDLIAAPLGTGPTVTTWRVCGADPGREVVVLRVNGSEHDQDVIYRYAGCKHNGTDDGTTLRRATMATAKVIFVGVHAPRGHSNVMTQLLIGPPGPVL
;
A
#
# COMPACT_ATOMS: atom_id res chain seq x y z
N MET A 1 -53.16 60.61 -53.10
CA MET A 1 -51.92 60.62 -53.92
C MET A 1 -50.94 59.66 -53.28
N ARG A 2 -50.75 58.47 -53.88
CA ARG A 2 -49.53 58.05 -54.61
C ARG A 2 -48.26 57.94 -53.75
N ARG A 3 -47.82 56.67 -53.61
CA ARG A 3 -46.42 56.15 -53.60
C ARG A 3 -45.59 56.53 -52.36
N GLY A 4 -44.75 55.67 -51.79
CA GLY A 4 -44.15 54.41 -52.22
C GLY A 4 -42.78 54.30 -51.51
N ALA A 5 -42.41 53.06 -51.17
CA ALA A 5 -41.31 52.64 -50.30
C ALA A 5 -39.88 53.08 -50.67
N LEU A 6 -38.96 53.05 -49.69
CA LEU A 6 -37.70 52.32 -49.84
C LEU A 6 -37.09 51.90 -48.49
N LEU A 7 -36.85 50.60 -48.41
CA LEU A 7 -36.12 49.85 -47.38
C LEU A 7 -34.63 50.18 -47.43
N LEU A 8 -33.97 50.18 -46.26
CA LEU A 8 -32.55 49.81 -46.16
C LEU A 8 -32.33 49.05 -44.84
N THR A 9 -32.09 47.76 -45.01
CA THR A 9 -31.70 46.77 -44.02
C THR A 9 -30.26 46.98 -43.57
N GLY A 10 -30.05 47.13 -42.25
CA GLY A 10 -28.74 47.00 -41.62
C GLY A 10 -28.80 45.91 -40.56
N VAL A 11 -28.26 44.73 -40.87
CA VAL A 11 -28.12 43.62 -39.91
C VAL A 11 -26.87 43.87 -39.08
N ALA A 12 -27.04 44.18 -37.79
CA ALA A 12 -25.94 44.17 -36.82
C ALA A 12 -25.94 42.82 -36.11
N VAL A 13 -24.96 41.98 -36.43
CA VAL A 13 -24.69 40.73 -35.72
C VAL A 13 -24.02 41.07 -34.40
N ALA A 14 -24.76 40.98 -33.30
CA ALA A 14 -24.19 41.02 -31.95
C ALA A 14 -23.57 39.66 -31.63
N ALA A 15 -22.25 39.54 -31.81
CA ALA A 15 -21.49 38.41 -31.31
C ALA A 15 -21.36 38.52 -29.78
N VAL A 16 -21.98 37.57 -29.08
CA VAL A 16 -21.86 37.40 -27.63
C VAL A 16 -20.44 36.93 -27.32
N VAL A 17 -19.64 37.78 -26.67
CA VAL A 17 -18.37 37.40 -26.06
C VAL A 17 -18.68 36.66 -24.75
N VAL A 18 -18.86 35.35 -24.82
CA VAL A 18 -18.68 34.48 -23.66
C VAL A 18 -17.18 34.33 -23.46
N GLY A 19 -16.64 35.12 -22.53
CA GLY A 19 -15.27 34.99 -22.06
C GLY A 19 -15.06 33.59 -21.49
N ALA A 20 -14.22 32.81 -22.16
CA ALA A 20 -13.78 31.50 -21.75
C ALA A 20 -13.10 31.57 -20.37
N ASN A 21 -13.65 30.84 -19.40
CA ASN A 21 -12.88 30.37 -18.25
C ASN A 21 -11.81 29.41 -18.79
N THR A 22 -10.64 29.94 -19.09
CA THR A 22 -9.46 29.14 -19.38
C THR A 22 -9.12 28.31 -18.15
N LEU A 23 -9.48 27.04 -18.25
CA LEU A 23 -8.87 25.90 -17.60
C LEU A 23 -7.42 26.18 -17.23
N ILE A 24 -7.11 26.17 -15.94
CA ILE A 24 -5.75 25.97 -15.46
C ILE A 24 -5.41 24.51 -15.82
N SER A 25 -4.94 24.32 -17.05
CA SER A 25 -4.16 23.15 -17.42
C SER A 25 -2.94 23.12 -16.50
N ARG A 26 -2.95 22.22 -15.51
CA ARG A 26 -1.71 21.70 -14.92
C ARG A 26 -0.99 20.90 -16.00
N ALA A 27 -0.39 21.59 -16.97
CA ALA A 27 0.57 21.06 -17.91
C ALA A 27 1.97 21.34 -17.35
N GLY A 28 2.28 20.60 -16.29
CA GLY A 28 3.62 20.40 -15.77
C GLY A 28 3.79 18.92 -15.52
N SER A 29 3.61 18.11 -16.58
CA SER A 29 4.02 16.73 -16.57
C SER A 29 5.54 16.73 -16.59
N ASP A 30 6.15 16.67 -15.41
CA ASP A 30 7.49 16.09 -15.30
C ASP A 30 7.50 14.79 -16.09
N PRO A 31 8.57 14.48 -16.84
CA PRO A 31 8.66 13.23 -17.58
C PRO A 31 8.43 12.09 -16.59
N GLU A 32 7.28 11.44 -16.74
CA GLU A 32 6.90 10.26 -15.97
C GLU A 32 8.05 9.27 -16.16
N THR A 33 8.81 9.00 -15.10
CA THR A 33 9.94 8.09 -15.18
C THR A 33 9.34 6.75 -15.59
N PRO A 34 9.69 6.21 -16.77
CA PRO A 34 9.04 5.02 -17.29
C PRO A 34 9.19 3.89 -16.28
N VAL A 35 8.07 3.28 -15.89
CA VAL A 35 8.05 2.09 -15.04
C VAL A 35 8.90 1.04 -15.75
N ALA A 36 9.92 0.50 -15.06
CA ALA A 36 10.79 -0.51 -15.63
C ALA A 36 9.96 -1.72 -16.14
N ALA A 37 10.38 -2.28 -17.27
CA ALA A 37 9.66 -3.40 -17.88
C ALA A 37 9.58 -4.61 -16.93
N GLU A 38 8.46 -5.32 -16.95
CA GLU A 38 8.29 -6.56 -16.19
C GLU A 38 9.24 -7.64 -16.70
N HIS A 39 9.90 -8.34 -15.78
CA HIS A 39 10.68 -9.52 -16.09
C HIS A 39 9.82 -10.78 -15.89
N ALA A 40 9.83 -11.68 -16.87
CA ALA A 40 9.15 -12.96 -16.74
C ALA A 40 9.72 -13.77 -15.54
N GLY A 41 8.83 -14.32 -14.72
CA GLY A 41 9.19 -15.04 -13.47
C GLY A 41 9.63 -14.13 -12.32
N TRP A 42 9.33 -12.83 -12.41
CA TRP A 42 9.62 -11.86 -11.37
C TRP A 42 8.34 -11.20 -10.90
N ARG A 43 8.36 -10.68 -9.68
CA ARG A 43 7.25 -9.94 -9.07
C ARG A 43 7.75 -8.63 -8.48
N TRP A 44 6.86 -7.64 -8.48
CA TRP A 44 7.13 -6.37 -7.82
C TRP A 44 7.11 -6.52 -6.31
N GLU A 45 7.98 -5.76 -5.66
CA GLU A 45 8.07 -5.54 -4.23
C GLU A 45 8.08 -4.05 -3.98
N THR A 46 7.11 -3.56 -3.21
CA THR A 46 6.99 -2.14 -2.89
C THR A 46 6.95 -1.91 -1.40
N TYR A 47 7.76 -0.99 -0.89
CA TYR A 47 7.75 -0.53 0.50
C TYR A 47 7.90 0.98 0.53
N ARG A 48 7.00 1.68 1.25
CA ARG A 48 6.88 3.15 1.18
C ARG A 48 6.66 3.59 -0.28
N ASN A 49 7.52 4.45 -0.78
CA ASN A 49 7.49 4.93 -2.15
C ASN A 49 8.61 4.32 -3.00
N VAL A 50 9.16 3.16 -2.63
CA VAL A 50 10.18 2.46 -3.42
C VAL A 50 9.65 1.12 -3.88
N GLN A 51 9.89 0.83 -5.15
CA GLN A 51 9.61 -0.47 -5.74
C GLN A 51 10.85 -1.06 -6.40
N LEU A 52 10.90 -2.38 -6.50
CA LEU A 52 11.86 -3.15 -7.28
C LEU A 52 11.24 -4.51 -7.66
N GLN A 53 11.83 -5.23 -8.59
CA GLN A 53 11.44 -6.61 -8.89
C GLN A 53 12.41 -7.61 -8.26
N VAL A 54 11.86 -8.76 -7.85
CA VAL A 54 12.60 -9.96 -7.41
C VAL A 54 12.03 -11.20 -8.11
N PRO A 55 12.76 -12.32 -8.19
CA PRO A 55 12.17 -13.58 -8.63
C PRO A 55 10.91 -13.95 -7.83
N ASP A 56 9.91 -14.50 -8.50
CA ASP A 56 8.58 -14.73 -7.93
C ASP A 56 8.54 -15.82 -6.85
N ASP A 57 9.51 -16.73 -6.87
CA ASP A 57 9.69 -17.82 -5.91
C ASP A 57 10.33 -17.38 -4.57
N TRP A 58 10.77 -16.13 -4.46
CA TRP A 58 11.35 -15.60 -3.23
C TRP A 58 10.30 -15.48 -2.12
N ALA A 59 10.67 -15.99 -0.94
CA ALA A 59 9.86 -15.88 0.26
C ALA A 59 9.70 -14.41 0.70
N GLN A 60 8.69 -14.17 1.52
CA GLN A 60 8.47 -12.88 2.16
C GLN A 60 8.68 -13.04 3.66
N ASP A 61 9.38 -12.09 4.24
CA ASP A 61 9.66 -12.03 5.67
C ASP A 61 9.41 -10.61 6.18
N LEU A 62 8.70 -10.48 7.29
CA LEU A 62 8.30 -9.19 7.87
C LEU A 62 9.33 -8.64 8.87
N TYR A 63 10.48 -9.30 9.00
CA TYR A 63 11.50 -8.98 9.98
C TYR A 63 12.80 -8.46 9.34
N ALA A 64 12.80 -7.25 8.78
CA ALA A 64 14.06 -6.55 8.50
C ALA A 64 14.59 -5.87 9.76
N GLY A 65 15.85 -6.13 10.10
CA GLY A 65 16.62 -5.29 11.02
C GLY A 65 16.63 -5.68 12.50
N VAL A 66 15.93 -6.74 12.93
CA VAL A 66 16.26 -7.35 14.24
C VAL A 66 17.63 -8.00 14.12
N LYS A 67 18.56 -7.58 14.99
CA LYS A 67 19.85 -8.25 15.10
C LYS A 67 19.61 -9.64 15.66
N PHE A 68 19.79 -10.66 14.82
CA PHE A 68 19.78 -12.05 15.29
C PHE A 68 21.07 -12.26 16.09
N CYS A 69 20.98 -12.29 17.43
CA CYS A 69 22.14 -12.54 18.30
C CYS A 69 22.53 -14.02 18.38
N GLY A 70 22.05 -14.88 17.47
CA GLY A 70 22.39 -16.31 17.42
C GLY A 70 23.53 -16.58 16.45
N ALA A 71 24.60 -17.23 16.91
CA ALA A 71 25.81 -17.54 16.14
C ALA A 71 25.59 -18.40 14.87
N ASP A 72 24.43 -19.05 14.75
CA ASP A 72 24.17 -20.11 13.77
C ASP A 72 22.98 -19.81 12.83
N TRP A 73 22.54 -18.55 12.74
CA TRP A 73 21.44 -18.24 11.82
C TRP A 73 21.88 -18.39 10.36
N THR A 74 21.13 -19.21 9.62
CA THR A 74 21.39 -19.52 8.21
C THR A 74 20.14 -19.21 7.40
N GLU A 75 20.25 -18.29 6.43
CA GLU A 75 19.18 -17.97 5.48
C GLU A 75 18.91 -19.15 4.55
N GLN A 76 17.92 -20.00 4.85
CA GLN A 76 17.72 -21.21 4.03
C GLN A 76 17.10 -20.95 2.66
N LYS A 77 16.48 -19.79 2.42
CA LYS A 77 15.73 -19.50 1.19
C LYS A 77 15.89 -18.05 0.78
N ALA A 78 15.77 -17.81 -0.53
CA ALA A 78 15.79 -16.46 -1.05
C ALA A 78 14.58 -15.67 -0.53
N VAL A 79 14.79 -14.43 -0.10
CA VAL A 79 13.78 -13.72 0.70
C VAL A 79 13.81 -12.20 0.55
N VAL A 80 12.64 -11.59 0.68
CA VAL A 80 12.47 -10.13 0.79
C VAL A 80 12.05 -9.76 2.20
N ARG A 81 12.78 -8.83 2.82
CA ARG A 81 12.52 -8.31 4.16
C ARG A 81 12.11 -6.86 4.17
N ARG A 82 11.17 -6.55 5.05
CA ARG A 82 10.69 -5.18 5.28
C ARG A 82 10.86 -4.80 6.74
N PRO A 83 11.17 -3.53 7.06
CA PRO A 83 11.14 -3.07 8.44
C PRO A 83 9.75 -3.30 9.00
N GLY A 84 9.63 -4.23 9.95
CA GLY A 84 8.46 -4.40 10.78
C GLY A 84 8.55 -3.45 11.98
N ASP A 85 7.43 -2.86 12.40
CA ASP A 85 7.39 -1.91 13.52
C ASP A 85 7.43 -2.57 14.92
N PHE A 86 8.04 -3.75 15.05
CA PHE A 86 8.32 -4.33 16.37
C PHE A 86 9.52 -3.63 17.02
N ILE A 87 9.36 -2.34 17.35
CA ILE A 87 10.34 -1.50 18.04
C ILE A 87 10.08 -1.53 19.57
N THR A 88 9.02 -2.17 20.06
CA THR A 88 8.62 -2.05 21.48
C THR A 88 9.10 -3.17 22.40
N VAL A 89 9.62 -4.28 21.89
CA VAL A 89 10.41 -5.19 22.72
C VAL A 89 11.83 -4.67 22.60
N GLU A 90 12.43 -4.21 23.70
CA GLU A 90 13.85 -3.87 23.78
C GLU A 90 14.60 -4.88 22.92
N GLN A 91 15.09 -4.43 21.76
CA GLN A 91 15.88 -5.33 20.92
C GLN A 91 17.04 -5.74 21.82
N PRO A 92 17.27 -7.05 22.05
CA PRO A 92 18.41 -7.46 22.84
C PRO A 92 19.63 -6.81 22.19
N GLU A 93 20.29 -5.91 22.92
CA GLU A 93 21.56 -5.36 22.48
C GLU A 93 22.46 -6.57 22.26
N CYS A 94 22.76 -6.94 21.01
CA CYS A 94 23.69 -8.02 20.79
C CYS A 94 25.05 -7.52 21.31
N PRO A 95 25.59 -8.09 22.41
CA PRO A 95 26.81 -7.58 23.03
C PRO A 95 28.02 -7.74 22.10
N THR A 96 27.88 -8.60 21.09
CA THR A 96 28.78 -8.70 19.93
C THR A 96 27.93 -8.72 18.66
N GLU A 97 28.33 -7.95 17.65
CA GLU A 97 27.74 -8.04 16.32
C GLU A 97 28.02 -9.45 15.78
N VAL A 98 27.02 -10.33 15.84
CA VAL A 98 27.12 -11.66 15.27
C VAL A 98 27.08 -11.50 13.75
N ARG A 99 28.25 -11.61 13.13
CA ARG A 99 28.35 -11.69 11.67
C ARG A 99 27.77 -13.03 11.24
N PRO A 100 26.92 -13.08 10.20
CA PRO A 100 26.49 -14.35 9.63
C PRO A 100 27.71 -15.21 9.34
N THR A 101 27.79 -16.40 9.93
CA THR A 101 28.90 -17.33 9.74
C THR A 101 28.90 -17.91 8.32
N ARG A 102 27.76 -17.85 7.62
CA ARG A 102 27.62 -18.24 6.22
C ARG A 102 26.36 -17.66 5.58
N HIS A 103 26.48 -17.08 4.40
CA HIS A 103 25.33 -16.79 3.55
C HIS A 103 25.01 -18.02 2.69
N VAL A 104 23.75 -18.46 2.66
CA VAL A 104 23.35 -19.62 1.84
C VAL A 104 22.20 -19.34 0.86
N ALA A 105 21.56 -18.17 0.92
CA ALA A 105 20.58 -17.73 -0.06
C ALA A 105 20.53 -16.19 -0.21
N PRO A 106 20.14 -15.67 -1.40
CA PRO A 106 20.09 -14.23 -1.64
C PRO A 106 18.95 -13.55 -0.92
N SER A 107 19.12 -12.27 -0.57
CA SER A 107 18.07 -11.50 0.08
C SER A 107 18.01 -10.05 -0.38
N VAL A 108 16.81 -9.48 -0.25
CA VAL A 108 16.55 -8.05 -0.37
C VAL A 108 16.02 -7.57 0.97
N MET A 109 16.48 -6.42 1.43
CA MET A 109 15.97 -5.75 2.62
C MET A 109 15.67 -4.29 2.30
N PHE A 110 14.46 -3.82 2.60
CA PHE A 110 14.13 -2.38 2.58
C PHE A 110 14.66 -1.68 3.83
N ALA A 111 15.94 -1.88 4.13
CA ALA A 111 16.65 -1.31 5.28
C ALA A 111 18.15 -1.19 4.97
N GLY A 112 18.85 -0.39 5.76
CA GLY A 112 20.31 -0.27 5.78
C GLY A 112 20.74 0.94 6.61
N ASP A 113 22.03 1.03 6.93
CA ASP A 113 22.57 2.16 7.71
C ASP A 113 23.02 3.31 6.81
N ARG A 114 23.68 2.95 5.69
CA ARG A 114 24.21 3.89 4.69
C ARG A 114 24.42 3.18 3.35
N PRO A 115 24.51 3.92 2.24
CA PRO A 115 24.92 3.34 0.97
C PRO A 115 26.36 2.79 1.07
N GLU A 116 26.55 1.52 0.74
CA GLU A 116 27.85 0.85 0.81
C GLU A 116 27.87 -0.46 0.01
N VAL A 117 29.06 -0.95 -0.32
CA VAL A 117 29.28 -2.27 -0.90
C VAL A 117 30.28 -3.01 -0.01
N ILE A 118 29.83 -4.10 0.61
CA ILE A 118 30.65 -4.97 1.45
C ILE A 118 30.82 -6.31 0.74
N ARG A 119 32.07 -6.70 0.50
CA ARG A 119 32.42 -8.03 -0.02
C ARG A 119 32.83 -8.92 1.14
N PHE A 120 32.26 -10.10 1.22
CA PHE A 120 32.57 -11.11 2.22
C PHE A 120 33.60 -12.10 1.69
N ALA A 121 34.31 -12.77 2.60
CA ALA A 121 35.35 -13.74 2.25
C ALA A 121 34.79 -15.01 1.58
N ASP A 122 33.50 -15.31 1.78
CA ASP A 122 32.78 -16.43 1.18
C ASP A 122 32.25 -16.14 -0.24
N GLY A 123 32.66 -15.02 -0.85
CA GLY A 123 32.27 -14.62 -2.20
C GLY A 123 30.94 -13.86 -2.30
N TRP A 124 30.24 -13.66 -1.17
CA TRP A 124 29.00 -12.89 -1.14
C TRP A 124 29.27 -11.38 -1.14
N THR A 125 28.31 -10.62 -1.66
CA THR A 125 28.33 -9.15 -1.58
C THR A 125 27.03 -8.64 -1.00
N LYS A 126 27.13 -7.78 0.02
CA LYS A 126 26.04 -6.92 0.52
C LYS A 126 26.20 -5.56 -0.13
N GLU A 127 25.21 -5.17 -0.93
CA GLU A 127 25.17 -3.87 -1.60
C GLU A 127 23.95 -3.09 -1.12
N THR A 128 24.18 -1.93 -0.51
CA THR A 128 23.13 -1.03 -0.04
C THR A 128 23.12 0.22 -0.94
N ARG A 129 21.98 0.52 -1.54
CA ARG A 129 21.76 1.76 -2.32
C ARG A 129 20.65 2.58 -1.70
N ARG A 130 20.75 3.90 -1.87
CA ARG A 130 19.66 4.83 -1.57
C ARG A 130 18.76 4.95 -2.79
N ILE A 131 17.48 4.64 -2.62
CA ILE A 131 16.43 4.80 -3.63
C ILE A 131 15.40 5.75 -3.02
N GLY A 132 15.36 7.00 -3.49
CA GLY A 132 14.61 8.06 -2.80
C GLY A 132 15.06 8.22 -1.34
N GLU A 133 14.12 8.13 -0.41
CA GLU A 133 14.39 8.22 1.03
C GLU A 133 14.73 6.87 1.67
N GLN A 134 14.53 5.75 0.96
CA GLN A 134 14.75 4.41 1.51
C GLN A 134 16.17 3.90 1.19
N LEU A 135 16.70 3.11 2.10
CA LEU A 135 17.88 2.28 1.85
C LEU A 135 17.41 0.88 1.49
N VAL A 136 17.92 0.37 0.37
CA VAL A 136 17.65 -0.98 -0.10
C VAL A 136 18.97 -1.75 -0.12
N THR A 137 19.02 -2.86 0.61
CA THR A 137 20.16 -3.74 0.69
C THR A 137 19.87 -5.03 -0.06
N VAL A 138 20.76 -5.41 -0.98
CA VAL A 138 20.72 -6.70 -1.68
C VAL A 138 21.97 -7.49 -1.32
N THR A 139 21.79 -8.70 -0.83
CA THR A 139 22.87 -9.63 -0.49
C THR A 139 22.83 -10.82 -1.42
N SER A 140 23.88 -11.04 -2.22
CA SER A 140 23.97 -12.15 -3.18
C SER A 140 25.42 -12.46 -3.57
N ALA A 141 25.74 -13.72 -3.84
CA ALA A 141 26.98 -14.15 -4.49
C ALA A 141 26.97 -13.95 -6.02
N ASP A 142 25.80 -13.68 -6.61
CA ASP A 142 25.62 -13.42 -8.05
C ASP A 142 25.50 -11.91 -8.32
N ASP A 143 26.52 -11.35 -8.96
CA ASP A 143 26.60 -9.94 -9.36
C ASP A 143 25.51 -9.55 -10.37
N ALA A 144 25.18 -10.44 -11.30
CA ALA A 144 24.15 -10.18 -12.31
C ALA A 144 22.76 -10.11 -11.68
N LEU A 145 22.47 -10.97 -10.71
CA LEU A 145 21.23 -10.92 -9.92
C LEU A 145 21.10 -9.58 -9.17
N ARG A 146 22.13 -9.13 -8.45
CA ARG A 146 22.07 -7.83 -7.75
C ARG A 146 21.88 -6.67 -8.72
N ALA A 147 22.65 -6.65 -9.80
CA ALA A 147 22.55 -5.63 -10.83
C ALA A 147 21.14 -5.59 -11.44
N LYS A 148 20.55 -6.76 -11.72
CA LYS A 148 19.19 -6.87 -12.26
C LYS A 148 18.14 -6.34 -11.29
N ILE A 149 18.19 -6.72 -10.01
CA ILE A 149 17.29 -6.19 -8.97
C ILE A 149 17.38 -4.65 -8.94
N PHE A 150 18.59 -4.09 -8.80
CA PHE A 150 18.75 -2.64 -8.75
C PHE A 150 18.40 -1.91 -10.05
N SER A 151 18.48 -2.57 -11.22
CA SER A 151 18.06 -1.98 -12.49
C SER A 151 16.55 -1.70 -12.57
N THR A 152 15.75 -2.39 -11.73
CA THR A 152 14.30 -2.18 -11.62
C THR A 152 13.92 -1.29 -10.43
N ALA A 153 14.88 -0.92 -9.58
CA ALA A 153 14.62 -0.18 -8.37
C ALA A 153 14.35 1.29 -8.67
N GLY A 154 13.25 1.83 -8.15
CA GLY A 154 12.85 3.21 -8.41
C GLY A 154 11.91 3.79 -7.36
N VAL A 155 11.81 5.11 -7.36
CA VAL A 155 10.81 5.84 -6.57
C VAL A 155 9.49 5.83 -7.31
N VAL A 156 8.43 5.42 -6.63
CA VAL A 156 7.05 5.51 -7.07
C VAL A 156 6.55 6.92 -6.78
N THR A 157 6.17 7.67 -7.83
CA THR A 157 5.63 9.04 -7.70
C THR A 157 4.12 9.10 -7.94
N SER A 158 3.54 8.15 -8.68
CA SER A 158 2.12 8.10 -9.02
C SER A 158 1.47 6.78 -8.60
N VAL A 159 1.81 5.68 -9.27
CA VAL A 159 1.34 4.33 -8.96
C VAL A 159 2.47 3.33 -9.14
N ASP A 160 2.49 2.31 -8.28
CA ASP A 160 3.48 1.25 -8.37
C ASP A 160 3.10 0.18 -9.42
N GLY A 161 3.93 -0.85 -9.58
CA GLY A 161 3.68 -1.96 -10.52
C GLY A 161 2.35 -2.70 -10.28
N TYR A 162 1.77 -2.60 -9.08
CA TYR A 162 0.46 -3.16 -8.77
C TYR A 162 -0.69 -2.15 -8.89
N GLY A 163 -0.43 -0.88 -9.16
CA GLY A 163 -1.44 0.16 -9.33
C GLY A 163 -1.78 0.91 -8.04
N CYS A 164 -0.92 0.81 -7.02
CA CYS A 164 -1.08 1.46 -5.73
C CYS A 164 -0.38 2.82 -5.68
N ASP A 165 -1.10 3.85 -5.25
CA ASP A 165 -0.54 5.20 -5.04
C ASP A 165 0.17 5.28 -3.68
N PRO A 166 1.47 5.62 -3.62
CA PRO A 166 2.23 5.66 -2.36
C PRO A 166 1.69 6.67 -1.33
N ALA A 167 0.91 7.65 -1.76
CA ALA A 167 0.35 8.73 -0.95
C ALA A 167 -1.17 8.90 -1.16
N SER A 168 -1.89 7.76 -1.28
CA SER A 168 -3.33 7.74 -1.55
C SER A 168 -4.11 8.70 -0.63
N PRO A 169 -5.00 9.55 -1.19
CA PRO A 169 -5.84 10.43 -0.38
C PRO A 169 -6.80 9.63 0.53
N LEU A 170 -7.13 8.39 0.17
CA LEU A 170 -7.98 7.50 0.97
C LEU A 170 -7.25 6.90 2.18
N ALA A 171 -5.92 7.04 2.23
CA ALA A 171 -5.06 6.57 3.31
C ALA A 171 -4.69 7.70 4.28
N ARG A 172 -5.69 8.47 4.73
CA ARG A 172 -5.55 9.55 5.71
C ARG A 172 -6.44 9.30 6.91
N ASP A 173 -6.10 9.92 8.04
CA ASP A 173 -6.84 9.80 9.30
C ASP A 173 -8.25 10.40 9.22
N GLU A 174 -8.45 11.36 8.31
CA GLU A 174 -9.76 11.87 7.98
C GLU A 174 -10.59 10.76 7.31
N VAL A 175 -11.82 10.54 7.80
CA VAL A 175 -12.74 9.53 7.27
C VAL A 175 -13.23 9.96 5.89
N LEU A 176 -12.35 9.81 4.91
CA LEU A 176 -12.68 9.96 3.51
C LEU A 176 -13.33 8.66 3.06
N ARG A 177 -14.49 8.79 2.44
CA ARG A 177 -15.18 7.73 1.71
C ARG A 177 -14.68 7.78 0.26
N PRO A 178 -14.52 6.64 -0.44
CA PRO A 178 -14.21 6.64 -1.87
C PRO A 178 -15.27 7.39 -2.68
N ALA A 179 -14.89 7.91 -3.85
CA ALA A 179 -15.88 8.47 -4.77
C ALA A 179 -16.93 7.41 -5.13
N ALA A 180 -18.21 7.78 -5.01
CA ALA A 180 -19.31 6.91 -5.36
C ALA A 180 -19.44 6.83 -6.89
N SER A 181 -19.05 5.69 -7.47
CA SER A 181 -19.24 5.39 -8.89
C SER A 181 -20.21 4.22 -9.10
N GLY A 182 -21.20 4.07 -8.21
CA GLY A 182 -22.14 2.94 -8.20
C GLY A 182 -21.71 1.76 -7.31
N GLY A 183 -20.50 1.81 -6.74
CA GLY A 183 -19.99 0.82 -5.80
C GLY A 183 -19.51 -0.47 -6.46
N LEU A 184 -19.26 -1.50 -5.67
CA LEU A 184 -18.71 -2.77 -6.17
C LEU A 184 -19.69 -3.54 -7.06
N THR A 185 -20.99 -3.28 -6.96
CA THR A 185 -21.99 -3.98 -7.79
C THR A 185 -22.05 -3.47 -9.23
N SER A 186 -21.45 -2.31 -9.54
CA SER A 186 -21.50 -1.72 -10.88
C SER A 186 -20.22 -1.89 -11.70
N VAL A 187 -19.14 -2.43 -11.13
CA VAL A 187 -17.83 -2.57 -11.82
C VAL A 187 -17.84 -3.56 -13.00
N GLY A 188 -18.91 -4.36 -13.14
CA GLY A 188 -19.01 -5.40 -14.16
C GLY A 188 -18.08 -6.58 -13.88
N LYS A 189 -17.43 -7.12 -14.93
CA LYS A 189 -16.50 -8.25 -14.78
C LYS A 189 -15.19 -7.79 -14.14
N VAL A 190 -14.83 -8.40 -13.02
CA VAL A 190 -13.59 -8.11 -12.29
C VAL A 190 -12.38 -8.63 -13.06
N LYS A 191 -11.42 -7.76 -13.37
CA LYS A 191 -10.15 -8.12 -14.03
C LYS A 191 -9.05 -8.37 -13.01
N SER A 192 -8.95 -7.50 -12.01
CA SER A 192 -7.95 -7.58 -10.94
C SER A 192 -8.36 -6.75 -9.73
N VAL A 193 -7.70 -6.99 -8.60
CA VAL A 193 -7.80 -6.14 -7.41
C VAL A 193 -6.40 -5.80 -6.94
N SER A 194 -6.06 -4.52 -6.93
CA SER A 194 -4.83 -4.02 -6.31
C SER A 194 -5.08 -3.89 -4.82
N VAL A 195 -4.20 -4.46 -3.99
CA VAL A 195 -4.30 -4.44 -2.53
C VAL A 195 -3.21 -3.52 -2.01
N CYS A 196 -3.57 -2.33 -1.55
CA CYS A 196 -2.64 -1.28 -1.16
C CYS A 196 -2.75 -1.04 0.34
N ARG A 197 -1.79 -1.54 1.13
CA ARG A 197 -1.80 -1.38 2.59
C ARG A 197 -0.99 -0.15 2.97
N TYR A 198 -1.53 0.67 3.86
CA TYR A 198 -0.92 1.88 4.37
C TYR A 198 -0.87 1.86 5.89
N SER A 199 0.19 2.44 6.44
CA SER A 199 0.22 2.77 7.86
C SER A 199 1.02 4.01 8.22
N GLY A 200 0.67 4.54 9.39
CA GLY A 200 1.36 5.62 10.07
C GLY A 200 2.03 5.11 11.34
N GLY A 201 3.21 5.65 11.63
CA GLY A 201 3.84 5.44 12.94
C GLY A 201 2.98 6.02 14.06
N ALA A 202 3.26 5.61 15.31
CA ALA A 202 2.61 6.14 16.52
C ALA A 202 2.58 7.69 16.53
N PRO A 203 1.58 8.33 17.18
CA PRO A 203 1.56 9.77 17.24
C PRO A 203 2.78 10.14 18.06
N ILE A 204 3.70 10.85 17.43
CA ILE A 204 4.79 11.45 18.16
C ILE A 204 4.13 12.61 18.91
N TYR A 205 4.34 12.67 20.21
CA TYR A 205 3.99 13.82 21.02
C TYR A 205 5.23 14.70 21.14
N ARG A 206 5.04 16.00 21.08
CA ARG A 206 6.06 16.97 21.48
C ARG A 206 6.29 16.85 22.98
N GLU A 207 7.39 17.41 23.48
CA GLU A 207 7.72 17.42 24.91
C GLU A 207 6.63 18.11 25.76
N ASP A 208 5.87 19.04 25.17
CA ASP A 208 4.74 19.72 25.81
C ASP A 208 3.42 18.89 25.80
N GLY A 209 3.47 17.65 25.32
CA GLY A 209 2.32 16.76 25.23
C GLY A 209 1.38 17.03 24.05
N THR A 210 1.68 18.00 23.17
CA THR A 210 0.89 18.23 21.96
C THR A 210 1.24 17.19 20.88
N PRO A 211 0.27 16.58 20.20
CA PRO A 211 0.55 15.64 19.13
C PRO A 211 1.16 16.39 17.93
N TYR A 212 2.17 15.81 17.28
CA TYR A 212 2.54 16.23 15.94
C TYR A 212 1.34 16.05 15.00
N PRO A 213 1.18 16.91 13.97
CA PRO A 213 0.13 16.72 12.99
C PRO A 213 0.22 15.30 12.41
N PRO A 214 -0.92 14.64 12.18
CA PRO A 214 -0.93 13.27 11.69
C PRO A 214 -0.17 13.21 10.37
N LYS A 215 0.93 12.43 10.35
CA LYS A 215 1.66 12.16 9.12
C LYS A 215 0.75 11.30 8.25
N ALA A 216 0.59 11.65 6.98
CA ALA A 216 -0.11 10.81 6.01
C ALA A 216 0.44 9.37 6.10
N LEU A 217 -0.46 8.38 6.05
CA LEU A 217 -0.07 6.99 6.12
C LEU A 217 0.79 6.69 4.90
N GLY A 218 1.99 6.15 5.12
CA GLY A 218 2.85 5.72 4.03
C GLY A 218 2.46 4.33 3.58
N MET A 219 2.47 4.08 2.28
CA MET A 219 2.25 2.73 1.76
C MET A 219 3.26 1.76 2.38
N GLU A 220 2.78 0.65 2.91
CA GLU A 220 3.63 -0.40 3.48
C GLU A 220 3.89 -1.49 2.48
N ALA A 221 2.86 -1.89 1.78
CA ALA A 221 2.84 -3.07 0.94
C ALA A 221 1.78 -2.92 -0.15
N SER A 222 2.06 -3.57 -1.27
CA SER A 222 1.16 -3.67 -2.39
C SER A 222 1.23 -5.07 -3.00
N SER A 223 0.10 -5.52 -3.52
CA SER A 223 0.03 -6.73 -4.35
C SER A 223 -1.15 -6.62 -5.30
N ARG A 224 -1.27 -7.57 -6.22
CA ARG A 224 -2.40 -7.67 -7.14
C ARG A 224 -2.98 -9.07 -7.15
N LEU A 225 -4.29 -9.15 -6.94
CA LEU A 225 -5.08 -10.35 -7.16
C LEU A 225 -5.57 -10.35 -8.60
N THR A 226 -5.57 -11.52 -9.25
CA THR A 226 -6.06 -11.69 -10.63
C THR A 226 -6.92 -12.95 -10.75
N GLY A 227 -7.62 -13.07 -11.88
CA GLY A 227 -8.41 -14.25 -12.23
C GLY A 227 -9.48 -14.62 -11.20
N ALA A 228 -9.68 -15.92 -11.00
CA ALA A 228 -10.74 -16.44 -10.13
C ALA A 228 -10.61 -16.00 -8.66
N VAL A 229 -9.38 -15.72 -8.18
CA VAL A 229 -9.15 -15.22 -6.81
C VAL A 229 -9.68 -13.81 -6.67
N ALA A 230 -9.41 -12.92 -7.63
CA ALA A 230 -9.94 -11.56 -7.64
C ALA A 230 -11.47 -11.54 -7.73
N GLU A 231 -12.05 -12.33 -8.64
CA GLU A 231 -13.50 -12.45 -8.80
C GLU A 231 -14.18 -12.96 -7.53
N ARG A 232 -13.64 -14.03 -6.92
CA ARG A 232 -14.14 -14.55 -5.63
C ARG A 232 -14.04 -13.50 -4.53
N PHE A 233 -12.91 -12.80 -4.44
CA PHE A 233 -12.68 -11.79 -3.41
C PHE A 233 -13.69 -10.65 -3.49
N VAL A 234 -13.96 -10.11 -4.69
CA VAL A 234 -14.98 -9.06 -4.89
C VAL A 234 -16.38 -9.57 -4.57
N ARG A 235 -16.73 -10.79 -4.97
CA ARG A 235 -18.01 -11.40 -4.59
C ARG A 235 -18.15 -11.52 -3.07
N ASP A 236 -17.09 -11.93 -2.37
CA ASP A 236 -17.11 -12.07 -0.92
C ASP A 236 -17.20 -10.70 -0.22
N LEU A 237 -16.62 -9.63 -0.79
CA LEU A 237 -16.82 -8.24 -0.35
C LEU A 237 -18.29 -7.81 -0.53
N ILE A 238 -18.90 -8.07 -1.69
CA ILE A 238 -20.32 -7.73 -1.97
C ILE A 238 -21.27 -8.54 -1.07
N ALA A 239 -20.96 -9.80 -0.78
CA ALA A 239 -21.79 -10.67 0.05
C ALA A 239 -21.67 -10.37 1.56
N ALA A 240 -20.66 -9.59 1.97
CA ALA A 240 -20.45 -9.27 3.37
C ALA A 240 -21.68 -8.54 3.97
N PRO A 241 -22.05 -8.82 5.25
CA PRO A 241 -23.21 -8.19 5.87
C PRO A 241 -23.12 -6.66 5.86
N LEU A 242 -24.26 -5.99 5.70
CA LEU A 242 -24.33 -4.52 5.75
C LEU A 242 -23.88 -3.96 7.12
N GLY A 243 -23.37 -2.73 7.09
CA GLY A 243 -22.94 -1.98 8.27
C GLY A 243 -21.44 -2.09 8.56
N THR A 244 -21.03 -1.74 9.77
CA THR A 244 -19.62 -1.77 10.20
C THR A 244 -19.38 -2.87 11.23
N GLY A 245 -18.14 -3.34 11.33
CA GLY A 245 -17.67 -4.28 12.34
C GLY A 245 -16.57 -5.19 11.80
N PRO A 246 -15.88 -5.95 12.67
CA PRO A 246 -16.08 -6.03 14.12
C PRO A 246 -15.72 -4.74 14.87
N THR A 247 -16.52 -4.36 15.86
CA THR A 247 -16.31 -3.13 16.67
C THR A 247 -15.93 -3.53 18.08
N VAL A 248 -14.89 -2.93 18.65
CA VAL A 248 -14.55 -3.13 20.07
C VAL A 248 -15.32 -2.09 20.89
N THR A 249 -16.28 -2.54 21.69
CA THR A 249 -17.22 -1.68 22.42
C THR A 249 -16.70 -1.20 23.77
N THR A 250 -15.54 -1.70 24.23
CA THR A 250 -14.97 -1.30 25.52
C THR A 250 -14.36 0.12 25.41
N TRP A 251 -15.14 1.11 25.87
CA TRP A 251 -14.78 2.54 25.82
C TRP A 251 -13.43 2.88 26.49
N ARG A 252 -12.98 2.09 27.49
CA ARG A 252 -11.67 2.29 28.14
C ARG A 252 -10.48 2.02 27.21
N VAL A 253 -10.70 1.24 26.15
CA VAL A 253 -9.67 0.89 25.16
C VAL A 253 -9.90 1.65 23.86
N CYS A 254 -11.13 2.13 23.62
CA CYS A 254 -11.50 2.70 22.34
C CYS A 254 -11.53 4.23 22.35
N GLY A 255 -10.46 4.83 21.83
CA GLY A 255 -10.41 6.25 21.49
C GLY A 255 -11.28 6.60 20.27
N ALA A 256 -11.21 7.87 19.85
CA ALA A 256 -11.85 8.33 18.61
C ALA A 256 -11.04 7.99 17.35
N ASP A 257 -9.82 7.43 17.50
CA ASP A 257 -8.90 7.12 16.41
C ASP A 257 -9.51 6.05 15.48
N PRO A 258 -9.68 6.34 14.16
CA PRO A 258 -10.17 5.39 13.17
C PRO A 258 -9.18 4.25 12.88
N GLY A 259 -8.01 4.25 13.52
CA GLY A 259 -6.93 3.30 13.32
C GLY A 259 -5.89 3.85 12.36
N ARG A 260 -4.65 3.38 12.53
CA ARG A 260 -3.47 3.85 11.80
C ARG A 260 -3.07 2.96 10.64
N GLU A 261 -3.89 1.96 10.35
CA GLU A 261 -3.67 1.08 9.22
C GLU A 261 -4.97 0.92 8.45
N VAL A 262 -4.84 0.96 7.14
CA VAL A 262 -5.94 0.84 6.20
C VAL A 262 -5.46 0.12 4.96
N VAL A 263 -6.34 -0.66 4.36
CA VAL A 263 -6.10 -1.20 3.02
C VAL A 263 -7.03 -0.49 2.05
N VAL A 264 -6.47 0.11 1.01
CA VAL A 264 -7.22 0.58 -0.15
C VAL A 264 -7.19 -0.53 -1.19
N LEU A 265 -8.36 -1.01 -1.58
CA LEU A 265 -8.52 -1.97 -2.64
C LEU A 265 -8.94 -1.23 -3.90
N ARG A 266 -8.20 -1.37 -4.99
CA ARG A 266 -8.59 -0.83 -6.30
C ARG A 266 -9.08 -1.97 -7.17
N VAL A 267 -10.40 -2.04 -7.34
CA VAL A 267 -11.05 -3.07 -8.16
C VAL A 267 -11.11 -2.58 -9.60
N ASN A 268 -10.43 -3.30 -10.50
CA ASN A 268 -10.43 -2.98 -11.92
C ASN A 268 -11.53 -3.78 -12.63
N GLY A 269 -12.53 -3.07 -13.13
CA GLY A 269 -13.75 -3.64 -13.72
C GLY A 269 -13.77 -3.65 -15.25
N SER A 270 -14.84 -4.20 -15.84
CA SER A 270 -15.11 -4.05 -17.27
C SER A 270 -15.81 -2.73 -17.58
N GLU A 271 -16.64 -2.24 -16.65
CA GLU A 271 -17.42 -1.00 -16.83
C GLU A 271 -16.67 0.22 -16.29
N HIS A 272 -16.16 0.12 -15.06
CA HIS A 272 -15.34 1.15 -14.43
C HIS A 272 -14.54 0.54 -13.27
N ASP A 273 -13.59 1.32 -12.75
CA ASP A 273 -12.84 0.97 -11.55
C ASP A 273 -13.57 1.48 -10.31
N GLN A 274 -13.35 0.82 -9.17
CA GLN A 274 -13.90 1.24 -7.88
C GLN A 274 -12.85 1.05 -6.78
N ASP A 275 -12.56 2.13 -6.06
CA ASP A 275 -11.77 2.06 -4.84
C ASP A 275 -12.67 1.65 -3.66
N VAL A 276 -12.14 0.81 -2.78
CA VAL A 276 -12.77 0.34 -1.54
C VAL A 276 -11.80 0.57 -0.40
N ILE A 277 -12.27 1.17 0.68
CA ILE A 277 -11.50 1.29 1.91
C ILE A 277 -11.83 0.11 2.81
N TYR A 278 -10.82 -0.63 3.26
CA TYR A 278 -10.91 -1.70 4.25
C TYR A 278 -10.25 -1.25 5.56
N ARG A 279 -11.07 -0.97 6.58
CA ARG A 279 -10.62 -0.54 7.92
C ARG A 279 -10.63 -1.71 8.89
N TYR A 280 -9.52 -1.86 9.63
CA TYR A 280 -9.33 -2.98 10.57
C TYR A 280 -8.52 -2.64 11.83
N ALA A 281 -7.75 -1.55 11.80
CA ALA A 281 -6.84 -1.20 12.90
C ALA A 281 -7.51 -0.32 13.97
N GLY A 282 -8.65 0.30 13.66
CA GLY A 282 -9.42 1.07 14.62
C GLY A 282 -10.32 0.19 15.48
N CYS A 283 -10.98 0.81 16.45
CA CYS A 283 -12.02 0.13 17.23
C CYS A 283 -13.44 0.55 16.81
N LYS A 284 -13.60 1.55 15.95
CA LYS A 284 -14.86 1.95 15.30
C LYS A 284 -14.72 1.92 13.78
N HIS A 285 -15.84 1.82 13.09
CA HIS A 285 -15.93 1.91 11.62
C HIS A 285 -15.09 0.87 10.85
N ASN A 286 -14.75 -0.25 11.48
CA ASN A 286 -14.13 -1.38 10.78
C ASN A 286 -15.08 -1.95 9.74
N GLY A 287 -14.51 -2.53 8.69
CA GLY A 287 -15.27 -3.02 7.53
C GLY A 287 -14.81 -2.37 6.24
N THR A 288 -15.68 -2.45 5.24
CA THR A 288 -15.43 -2.01 3.87
C THR A 288 -16.40 -0.91 3.46
N ASP A 289 -15.89 0.13 2.80
CA ASP A 289 -16.67 1.21 2.18
C ASP A 289 -16.28 1.33 0.71
N ASP A 290 -17.21 1.12 -0.22
CA ASP A 290 -17.01 1.26 -1.67
C ASP A 290 -17.55 2.59 -2.23
N GLY A 291 -17.80 3.58 -1.37
CA GLY A 291 -18.42 4.84 -1.75
C GLY A 291 -19.95 4.82 -1.73
N THR A 292 -20.57 3.64 -1.77
CA THR A 292 -22.03 3.48 -1.84
C THR A 292 -22.57 2.68 -0.65
N THR A 293 -21.90 1.59 -0.30
CA THR A 293 -22.34 0.62 0.71
C THR A 293 -21.25 0.36 1.73
N LEU A 294 -21.62 0.47 3.01
CA LEU A 294 -20.81 -0.02 4.13
C LEU A 294 -21.11 -1.49 4.41
N ARG A 295 -20.06 -2.31 4.50
CA ARG A 295 -20.17 -3.72 4.87
C ARG A 295 -19.16 -4.10 5.93
N ARG A 296 -19.51 -5.11 6.73
CA ARG A 296 -18.65 -5.62 7.81
C ARG A 296 -17.44 -6.33 7.22
N ALA A 297 -16.30 -6.20 7.88
CA ALA A 297 -15.14 -7.03 7.60
C ALA A 297 -15.48 -8.49 7.96
N THR A 298 -15.05 -9.43 7.13
CA THR A 298 -15.33 -10.86 7.32
C THR A 298 -14.03 -11.65 7.34
N MET A 299 -14.06 -12.84 7.95
CA MET A 299 -12.90 -13.74 7.89
C MET A 299 -12.52 -14.11 6.46
N ALA A 300 -13.50 -14.28 5.57
CA ALA A 300 -13.26 -14.62 4.17
C ALA A 300 -12.45 -13.53 3.46
N THR A 301 -12.81 -12.27 3.67
CA THR A 301 -12.11 -11.12 3.05
C THR A 301 -10.77 -10.87 3.72
N ALA A 302 -10.69 -10.95 5.05
CA ALA A 302 -9.47 -10.76 5.82
C ALA A 302 -8.38 -11.78 5.45
N LYS A 303 -8.73 -13.06 5.28
CA LYS A 303 -7.75 -14.12 4.92
C LYS A 303 -7.14 -13.96 3.53
N VAL A 304 -7.79 -13.21 2.63
CA VAL A 304 -7.23 -12.89 1.31
C VAL A 304 -6.31 -11.67 1.39
N ILE A 305 -6.65 -10.69 2.23
CA ILE A 305 -5.86 -9.46 2.39
C ILE A 305 -4.61 -9.72 3.22
N PHE A 306 -4.76 -10.28 4.43
CA PHE A 306 -3.71 -10.31 5.46
C PHE A 306 -2.82 -11.55 5.35
N VAL A 307 -2.19 -11.71 4.19
CA VAL A 307 -1.23 -12.77 3.91
C VAL A 307 0.06 -12.18 3.33
N GLY A 308 1.19 -12.86 3.56
CA GLY A 308 2.49 -12.42 3.04
C GLY A 308 2.85 -11.01 3.50
N VAL A 309 3.22 -10.14 2.55
CA VAL A 309 3.60 -8.71 2.78
C VAL A 309 2.53 -7.87 3.45
N HIS A 310 1.27 -8.31 3.41
CA HIS A 310 0.15 -7.60 4.02
C HIS A 310 -0.13 -8.05 5.45
N ALA A 311 0.58 -9.04 5.98
CA ALA A 311 0.29 -9.51 7.33
C ALA A 311 0.43 -8.36 8.36
N PRO A 312 -0.53 -8.24 9.29
CA PRO A 312 -0.60 -7.12 10.21
C PRO A 312 0.58 -7.13 11.18
N ARG A 313 1.02 -5.93 11.57
CA ARG A 313 2.16 -5.72 12.48
C ARG A 313 1.89 -6.15 13.92
N GLY A 314 0.62 -6.27 14.30
CA GLY A 314 0.19 -6.71 15.61
C GLY A 314 -1.23 -7.28 15.58
N HIS A 315 -1.55 -8.09 16.59
CA HIS A 315 -2.88 -8.65 16.75
C HIS A 315 -3.75 -7.69 17.56
N SER A 316 -4.46 -6.79 16.88
CA SER A 316 -5.62 -6.15 17.51
C SER A 316 -6.69 -7.21 17.79
N ASN A 317 -7.53 -7.00 18.80
CA ASN A 317 -8.66 -7.92 19.07
C ASN A 317 -9.55 -8.11 17.83
N VAL A 318 -9.69 -7.07 17.00
CA VAL A 318 -10.42 -7.13 15.72
C VAL A 318 -9.72 -8.06 14.74
N MET A 319 -8.40 -7.96 14.61
CA MET A 319 -7.63 -8.82 13.72
C MET A 319 -7.67 -10.29 14.16
N THR A 320 -7.57 -10.55 15.47
CA THR A 320 -7.77 -11.90 16.03
C THR A 320 -9.14 -12.45 15.66
N GLN A 321 -10.21 -11.67 15.85
CA GLN A 321 -11.57 -12.08 15.45
C GLN A 321 -11.70 -12.34 13.96
N LEU A 322 -11.05 -11.54 13.12
CA LEU A 322 -11.09 -11.68 11.67
C LEU A 322 -10.30 -12.88 11.17
N LEU A 323 -9.14 -13.20 11.77
CA LEU A 323 -8.27 -14.26 11.28
C LEU A 323 -8.54 -15.63 11.91
N ILE A 324 -8.86 -15.64 13.20
CA ILE A 324 -9.01 -16.86 14.01
C ILE A 324 -10.50 -17.12 14.33
N GLY A 325 -11.32 -16.08 14.40
CA GLY A 325 -12.73 -16.15 14.80
C GLY A 325 -12.96 -15.55 16.19
N PRO A 326 -14.22 -15.31 16.59
CA PRO A 326 -14.52 -14.87 17.95
C PRO A 326 -14.01 -15.90 18.95
N PRO A 327 -13.43 -15.49 20.10
CA PRO A 327 -13.15 -16.43 21.16
C PRO A 327 -14.45 -17.15 21.54
N GLY A 328 -14.36 -18.46 21.79
CA GLY A 328 -15.51 -19.22 22.28
C GLY A 328 -16.07 -18.60 23.57
N PRO A 329 -17.35 -18.87 23.90
CA PRO A 329 -17.91 -18.41 25.17
C PRO A 329 -17.02 -18.90 26.32
N VAL A 330 -16.63 -17.98 27.20
CA VAL A 330 -16.00 -18.34 28.47
C VAL A 330 -17.11 -18.94 29.34
N LEU A 331 -17.04 -20.25 29.57
CA LEU A 331 -17.95 -20.98 30.46
C LEU A 331 -17.69 -20.64 31.93
#